data_AF-A0A150QAJ2-F1
#
_entry.id   AF-A0A150QAJ2-F1
#
_cell.length_a   1.000
_cell.length_b   1.000
_cell.length_c   1.000
_cell.angle_alpha   90.00
_cell.angle_beta   90.00
_cell.angle_gamma   90.00
#
_symmetry.space_group_name_H-M   'P 1'
#
loop_
_entity.id
_entity.type
_entity.pdbx_description
1 polymer ?
#
loop_
_entity_poly.entity_id
_entity_poly.type
_entity_poly.pdbx_seq_one_letter_code
_entity_poly.pdbx_strand_id
1 'polypeptide(L)'
;MAASCREDRDTRAIALASLGAIALGSAVFGGVIGSFRGGEQILYAAIKVPLAMLITLALSAPALHALAAVLGRPRPMRSVIALALASAGRSSLVLLAFAPVLWLLIDLGLGYHASSVVAWLAYAVAGLAALGVLVRGIGAGPGRVLTAIAFMAVFFAVGGQAAWILRPYLGRPSEKTVPFLRAREGSFSDALVRSFRSALGIYDDGCPPHADDYRYGYPSPHEEGAAGDGPAEGER
;
A
#
# COMPACT_ATOMS: atom_id res chain seq x y z
N MET A 1 13.10 -27.94 30.77
CA MET A 1 14.17 -27.05 30.25
C MET A 1 14.50 -27.33 28.78
N ALA A 2 14.89 -28.55 28.39
CA ALA A 2 15.25 -28.88 27.00
C ALA A 2 14.13 -28.64 25.94
N ALA A 3 12.86 -28.86 26.29
CA ALA A 3 11.72 -28.60 25.40
C ALA A 3 11.50 -27.09 25.13
N SER A 4 11.60 -26.24 26.16
CA SER A 4 11.49 -24.77 26.03
C SER A 4 12.65 -24.20 25.22
N CYS A 5 13.88 -24.73 25.39
CA CYS A 5 15.02 -24.33 24.57
C CYS A 5 14.87 -24.74 23.09
N ARG A 6 14.19 -25.86 22.81
CA ARG A 6 13.88 -26.30 21.45
C ARG A 6 12.84 -25.38 20.81
N GLU A 7 11.77 -25.06 21.53
CA GLU A 7 10.69 -24.20 21.06
C GLU A 7 11.14 -22.75 20.81
N ASP A 8 12.01 -22.21 21.66
CA ASP A 8 12.63 -20.89 21.43
C ASP A 8 13.55 -20.88 20.21
N ARG A 9 14.33 -21.95 20.00
CA ARG A 9 15.20 -22.11 18.82
C ARG A 9 14.40 -22.22 17.54
N ASP A 10 13.32 -23.00 17.54
CA ASP A 10 12.44 -23.17 16.39
C ASP A 10 11.73 -21.84 16.05
N THR A 11 11.29 -21.09 17.06
CA THR A 11 10.70 -19.77 16.89
C THR A 11 11.68 -18.78 16.27
N ARG A 12 12.93 -18.75 16.76
CA ARG A 12 14.00 -17.90 16.19
C ARG A 12 14.32 -18.28 14.75
N ALA A 13 14.40 -19.58 14.45
CA ALA A 13 14.67 -20.05 13.09
C ALA A 13 13.57 -19.62 12.12
N ILE A 14 12.30 -19.76 12.51
CA ILE A 14 11.15 -19.29 11.71
C ILE A 14 11.19 -17.78 11.52
N ALA A 15 11.50 -17.01 12.58
CA ALA A 15 11.60 -15.56 12.49
C ALA A 15 12.72 -15.12 11.54
N LEU A 16 13.90 -15.73 11.63
CA LEU A 16 15.03 -15.44 10.74
C LEU A 16 14.73 -15.83 9.29
N ALA A 17 14.15 -17.01 9.06
CA ALA A 17 13.73 -17.44 7.73
C ALA A 17 12.69 -16.48 7.13
N SER A 18 11.73 -16.03 7.95
CA SER A 18 10.73 -15.06 7.54
C SER A 18 11.35 -13.70 7.21
N LEU A 19 12.29 -13.20 8.02
CA LEU A 19 13.01 -11.96 7.74
C LEU A 19 13.82 -12.06 6.44
N GLY A 20 14.53 -13.17 6.22
CA GLY A 20 15.25 -13.43 4.98
C GLY A 20 14.32 -13.45 3.77
N ALA A 21 13.17 -14.14 3.88
CA ALA A 21 12.14 -14.17 2.84
C ALA A 21 11.53 -12.79 2.57
N ILE A 22 11.29 -11.99 3.63
CA ILE A 22 10.80 -10.62 3.50
C ILE A 22 11.81 -9.78 2.74
N ALA A 23 13.06 -9.73 3.22
CA ALA A 23 14.12 -8.92 2.63
C ALA A 23 14.35 -9.28 1.17
N LEU A 24 14.58 -10.56 0.87
CA LEU A 24 14.87 -11.01 -0.49
C LEU A 24 13.66 -10.86 -1.42
N GLY A 25 12.50 -11.40 -1.03
CA GLY A 25 11.35 -11.48 -1.92
C GLY A 25 10.76 -10.11 -2.25
N SER A 26 10.67 -9.23 -1.26
CA SER A 26 10.17 -7.87 -1.48
C SER A 26 11.20 -6.97 -2.18
N ALA A 27 12.51 -7.17 -1.98
CA ALA A 27 13.55 -6.42 -2.69
C ALA A 27 13.61 -6.80 -4.17
N VAL A 28 13.58 -8.10 -4.49
CA VAL A 28 13.58 -8.58 -5.88
C VAL A 28 12.34 -8.08 -6.63
N PHE A 29 11.16 -8.24 -6.04
CA PHE A 29 9.93 -7.75 -6.65
C PHE A 29 9.90 -6.21 -6.79
N GLY A 30 10.37 -5.49 -5.76
CA GLY A 30 10.53 -4.04 -5.81
C GLY A 30 11.50 -3.60 -6.92
N GLY A 31 12.62 -4.30 -7.09
CA GLY A 31 13.58 -4.06 -8.17
C GLY A 31 12.97 -4.25 -9.57
N VAL A 32 12.17 -5.30 -9.77
CA VAL A 32 11.43 -5.52 -11.03
C VAL A 32 10.40 -4.42 -11.29
N ILE A 33 9.67 -3.97 -10.27
CA ILE A 33 8.78 -2.80 -10.42
C ILE A 33 9.60 -1.55 -10.81
N GLY A 34 10.78 -1.36 -10.20
CA GLY A 34 11.68 -0.26 -10.49
C GLY A 34 12.33 -0.32 -11.88
N SER A 35 12.47 -1.51 -12.47
CA SER A 35 13.15 -1.70 -13.76
C SER A 35 12.38 -1.11 -14.94
N PHE A 36 11.09 -0.81 -14.78
CA PHE A 36 10.30 -0.06 -15.76
C PHE A 36 10.93 1.24 -16.23
N ARG A 37 11.69 1.89 -15.34
CA ARG A 37 12.36 3.16 -15.64
C ARG A 37 13.86 3.04 -15.78
N GLY A 38 14.43 1.93 -15.33
CA GLY A 38 15.87 1.71 -15.24
C GLY A 38 16.57 2.61 -14.21
N GLY A 39 17.90 2.52 -14.19
CA GLY A 39 18.77 3.39 -13.39
C GLY A 39 18.56 3.26 -11.88
N GLU A 40 18.65 4.40 -11.17
CA GLU A 40 18.58 4.44 -9.70
C GLU A 40 17.22 4.04 -9.12
N GLN A 41 16.15 4.02 -9.93
CA GLN A 41 14.82 3.62 -9.47
C GLN A 41 14.75 2.13 -9.11
N ILE A 42 15.58 1.28 -9.72
CA ILE A 42 15.69 -0.15 -9.38
C ILE A 42 16.16 -0.30 -7.94
N LEU A 43 17.28 0.34 -7.60
CA LEU A 43 17.86 0.29 -6.27
C LEU A 43 16.91 0.91 -5.24
N TYR A 44 16.31 2.05 -5.60
CA TYR A 44 15.35 2.75 -4.78
C TYR A 44 14.16 1.87 -4.39
N ALA A 45 13.49 1.25 -5.37
CA ALA A 45 12.32 0.40 -5.13
C ALA A 45 12.72 -0.90 -4.41
N ALA A 46 13.87 -1.50 -4.75
CA ALA A 46 14.38 -2.70 -4.10
C ALA A 46 14.67 -2.50 -2.60
N ILE A 47 15.08 -1.31 -2.17
CA ILE A 47 15.30 -1.00 -0.75
C ILE A 47 13.98 -0.58 -0.07
N LYS A 48 13.17 0.21 -0.76
CA LYS A 48 11.98 0.85 -0.18
C LYS A 48 10.86 -0.14 0.12
N VAL A 49 10.64 -1.14 -0.72
CA VAL A 49 9.56 -2.13 -0.53
C VAL A 49 9.79 -3.00 0.73
N PRO A 50 11.00 -3.56 0.97
CA PRO A 50 11.30 -4.25 2.24
C PRO A 50 11.11 -3.36 3.47
N LEU A 51 11.57 -2.10 3.42
CA LEU A 51 11.42 -1.17 4.53
C LEU A 51 9.94 -0.87 4.80
N ALA A 52 9.13 -0.64 3.76
CA ALA A 52 7.69 -0.44 3.87
C ALA A 52 7.01 -1.62 4.58
N MET A 53 7.39 -2.84 4.20
CA MET A 53 6.85 -4.08 4.76
C MET A 53 7.22 -4.21 6.25
N LEU A 54 8.48 -3.97 6.61
CA LEU A 54 8.96 -4.07 7.98
C LEU A 54 8.37 -2.99 8.90
N ILE A 55 8.25 -1.75 8.41
CA ILE A 55 7.60 -0.65 9.16
C ILE A 55 6.13 -0.97 9.39
N THR A 56 5.42 -1.43 8.36
CA THR A 56 4.02 -1.84 8.48
C THR A 56 3.86 -2.94 9.52
N LEU A 57 4.78 -3.90 9.54
CA LEU A 57 4.78 -4.99 10.51
C LEU A 57 5.03 -4.50 11.94
N ALA A 58 6.01 -3.62 12.13
CA ALA A 58 6.36 -3.05 13.42
C ALA A 58 5.19 -2.23 14.01
N LEU A 59 4.48 -1.48 13.17
CA LEU A 59 3.33 -0.67 13.59
C LEU A 59 2.07 -1.53 13.83
N SER A 60 1.85 -2.58 13.04
CA SER A 60 0.67 -3.45 13.19
C SER A 60 0.80 -4.43 14.36
N ALA A 61 1.99 -4.97 14.64
CA ALA A 61 2.19 -5.97 15.70
C ALA A 61 1.59 -5.59 17.09
N PRO A 62 1.84 -4.40 17.66
CA PRO A 62 1.23 -4.01 18.94
C PRO A 62 -0.29 -3.86 18.84
N ALA A 63 -0.81 -3.36 17.72
CA ALA A 63 -2.24 -3.23 17.49
C ALA A 63 -2.95 -4.61 17.40
N LEU A 64 -2.32 -5.58 16.73
CA LEU A 64 -2.82 -6.95 16.65
C LEU A 64 -2.82 -7.62 18.03
N HIS A 65 -1.78 -7.39 18.84
CA HIS A 65 -1.70 -7.91 20.21
C HIS A 65 -2.83 -7.35 21.09
N ALA A 66 -3.06 -6.03 21.05
CA ALA A 66 -4.13 -5.38 21.79
C ALA A 66 -5.52 -5.86 21.34
N LEU A 67 -5.78 -5.94 20.04
CA LEU A 67 -7.04 -6.44 19.50
C LEU A 67 -7.30 -7.90 19.88
N ALA A 68 -6.27 -8.74 19.86
CA ALA A 68 -6.40 -10.13 20.28
C ALA A 68 -6.85 -10.23 21.75
N ALA A 69 -6.30 -9.38 22.63
CA ALA A 69 -6.69 -9.33 24.04
C ALA A 69 -8.15 -8.84 24.21
N VAL A 70 -8.55 -7.77 23.52
CA VAL A 70 -9.92 -7.23 23.58
C VAL A 70 -10.95 -8.23 23.06
N LEU A 71 -10.62 -9.01 22.03
CA LEU A 71 -11.50 -10.04 21.45
C LEU A 71 -11.49 -11.36 22.24
N GLY A 72 -10.91 -11.39 23.45
CA GLY A 72 -10.90 -12.58 24.31
C GLY A 72 -9.97 -13.70 23.84
N ARG A 73 -8.99 -13.39 22.98
CA ARG A 73 -7.98 -14.34 22.47
C ARG A 73 -6.56 -13.85 22.82
N PRO A 74 -6.23 -13.67 24.10
CA PRO A 74 -4.93 -13.14 24.50
C PRO A 74 -3.80 -14.03 23.98
N ARG A 75 -2.76 -13.40 23.45
CA ARG A 75 -1.59 -14.08 22.89
C ARG A 75 -0.32 -13.40 23.36
N PRO A 76 0.74 -14.16 23.67
CA PRO A 76 2.01 -13.55 24.03
C PRO A 76 2.56 -12.77 22.82
N MET A 77 3.16 -11.60 23.07
CA MET A 77 3.66 -10.70 22.03
C MET A 77 4.58 -11.41 21.02
N ARG A 78 5.43 -12.32 21.51
CA ARG A 78 6.31 -13.16 20.67
C ARG A 78 5.55 -13.97 19.61
N SER A 79 4.38 -14.52 19.95
CA SER A 79 3.57 -15.29 19.01
C SER A 79 2.86 -14.40 18.00
N VAL A 80 2.48 -13.17 18.40
CA VAL A 80 1.94 -12.18 17.46
C VAL A 80 3.01 -11.76 16.47
N ILE A 81 4.23 -11.46 16.94
CA ILE A 81 5.37 -11.10 16.09
C ILE A 81 5.73 -12.26 15.16
N ALA A 82 5.84 -13.50 15.67
CA ALA A 82 6.15 -14.67 14.85
C ALA A 82 5.07 -14.93 13.79
N LEU A 83 3.79 -14.78 14.14
CA LEU A 83 2.69 -14.94 13.18
C LEU A 83 2.71 -13.83 12.12
N ALA A 84 2.98 -12.60 12.52
CA ALA A 84 3.07 -11.47 11.62
C ALA A 84 4.26 -11.64 10.65
N LEU A 85 5.44 -12.00 11.16
CA LEU A 85 6.62 -12.33 10.35
C LEU A 85 6.37 -13.48 9.39
N ALA A 86 5.77 -14.57 9.84
CA ALA A 86 5.45 -15.71 8.97
C ALA A 86 4.45 -15.35 7.87
N SER A 87 3.45 -14.52 8.20
CA SER A 87 2.46 -14.03 7.22
C SER A 87 3.13 -13.12 6.18
N ALA A 88 3.97 -12.18 6.61
CA ALA A 88 4.73 -11.29 5.74
C ALA A 88 5.75 -12.04 4.89
N GLY A 89 6.46 -13.03 5.46
CA GLY A 89 7.38 -13.91 4.75
C GLY A 89 6.69 -14.67 3.62
N ARG A 90 5.50 -15.23 3.88
CA ARG A 90 4.71 -15.87 2.82
C ARG A 90 4.27 -14.88 1.74
N SER A 91 3.86 -13.68 2.11
CA SER A 91 3.55 -12.60 1.16
C SER A 91 4.75 -12.34 0.25
N SER A 92 5.94 -12.18 0.82
CA SER A 92 7.16 -11.88 0.06
C SER A 92 7.61 -13.04 -0.83
N LEU A 93 7.39 -14.30 -0.44
CA LEU A 93 7.64 -15.45 -1.31
C LEU A 93 6.69 -15.48 -2.52
N VAL A 94 5.43 -15.09 -2.33
CA VAL A 94 4.47 -14.97 -3.44
C VAL A 94 4.89 -13.84 -4.37
N LEU A 95 5.28 -12.67 -3.84
CA LEU A 95 5.82 -11.58 -4.66
C LEU A 95 7.08 -11.99 -5.42
N LEU A 96 7.99 -12.73 -4.77
CA LEU A 96 9.18 -13.29 -5.42
C LEU A 96 8.81 -14.21 -6.59
N ALA A 97 7.77 -15.05 -6.42
CA ALA A 97 7.28 -15.92 -7.49
C ALA A 97 6.67 -15.14 -8.67
N PHE A 98 6.05 -13.98 -8.42
CA PHE A 98 5.54 -13.09 -9.46
C PHE A 98 6.62 -12.21 -10.11
N ALA A 99 7.76 -12.01 -9.46
CA ALA A 99 8.84 -11.17 -9.98
C ALA A 99 9.32 -11.54 -11.40
N PRO A 100 9.66 -12.81 -11.72
CA PRO A 100 10.08 -13.18 -13.08
C PRO A 100 8.95 -13.04 -14.10
N VAL A 101 7.69 -13.27 -13.70
CA VAL A 101 6.52 -13.11 -14.58
C VAL A 101 6.35 -11.64 -14.95
N LEU A 102 6.37 -10.75 -13.95
CA LEU A 102 6.28 -9.32 -14.19
C LEU A 102 7.44 -8.86 -15.08
N TRP A 103 8.67 -9.25 -14.75
CA TRP A 103 9.88 -8.88 -15.50
C TRP A 103 9.77 -9.27 -16.99
N LEU A 104 9.37 -10.51 -17.28
CA LEU A 104 9.18 -10.98 -18.66
C LEU A 104 8.11 -10.18 -19.39
N LEU A 105 7.02 -9.80 -18.72
CA LEU A 105 6.00 -8.95 -19.33
C LEU A 105 6.55 -7.55 -19.66
N ILE A 106 7.39 -6.96 -18.80
CA ILE A 106 8.08 -5.69 -19.09
C ILE A 106 8.90 -5.83 -20.37
N ASP A 107 9.71 -6.89 -20.45
CA ASP A 107 10.64 -7.15 -21.55
C ASP A 107 9.91 -7.37 -22.89
N LEU A 108 8.71 -7.98 -22.83
CA LEU A 108 7.80 -8.11 -23.97
C LEU A 108 7.10 -6.79 -24.36
N GLY A 109 7.40 -5.68 -23.70
CA GLY A 109 6.89 -4.35 -24.03
C GLY A 109 5.61 -3.96 -23.30
N LEU A 110 5.29 -4.56 -22.15
CA LEU A 110 4.10 -4.20 -21.38
C LEU A 110 4.17 -2.73 -20.93
N GLY A 111 3.16 -1.93 -21.30
CA GLY A 111 3.12 -0.51 -20.96
C GLY A 111 3.01 -0.23 -19.45
N TYR A 112 3.38 0.98 -19.03
CA TYR A 112 3.41 1.41 -17.62
C TYR A 112 2.11 1.13 -16.84
N HIS A 113 0.96 1.46 -17.42
CA HIS A 113 -0.34 1.30 -16.74
C HIS A 113 -0.70 -0.17 -16.54
N ALA A 114 -0.53 -0.99 -17.58
CA ALA A 114 -0.78 -2.43 -17.50
C ALA A 114 0.14 -3.09 -16.46
N SER A 115 1.39 -2.67 -16.40
CA SER A 115 2.36 -3.19 -15.46
C SER A 115 2.10 -2.80 -14.01
N SER A 116 1.60 -1.58 -13.82
CA SER A 116 1.08 -1.14 -12.53
C SER A 116 -0.07 -2.06 -12.08
N VAL A 117 -1.02 -2.38 -12.98
CA VAL A 117 -2.13 -3.30 -12.69
C VAL A 117 -1.64 -4.70 -12.33
N VAL A 118 -0.68 -5.25 -13.08
CA VAL A 118 -0.07 -6.56 -12.76
C VAL A 118 0.59 -6.55 -11.38
N ALA A 119 1.31 -5.48 -11.05
CA ALA A 119 1.91 -5.33 -9.72
C ALA A 119 0.85 -5.27 -8.61
N TRP A 120 -0.25 -4.53 -8.79
CA TRP A 120 -1.36 -4.50 -7.84
C TRP A 120 -2.01 -5.87 -7.64
N LEU A 121 -2.21 -6.62 -8.73
CA LEU A 121 -2.75 -7.98 -8.66
C LEU A 121 -1.80 -8.92 -7.90
N ALA A 122 -0.50 -8.83 -8.16
CA ALA A 122 0.51 -9.61 -7.43
C ALA A 122 0.49 -9.27 -5.92
N TYR A 123 0.40 -7.99 -5.54
CA TYR A 123 0.24 -7.58 -4.14
C TYR A 123 -1.06 -8.09 -3.52
N ALA A 124 -2.17 -8.11 -4.28
CA ALA A 124 -3.45 -8.65 -3.80
C ALA A 124 -3.35 -10.16 -3.51
N VAL A 125 -2.76 -10.93 -4.43
CA VAL A 125 -2.55 -12.39 -4.23
C VAL A 125 -1.60 -12.66 -3.07
N ALA A 126 -0.53 -11.86 -2.93
CA ALA A 126 0.39 -11.95 -1.80
C ALA A 126 -0.32 -11.66 -0.46
N GLY A 127 -1.18 -10.64 -0.42
CA GLY A 127 -2.03 -10.32 0.73
C GLY A 127 -2.99 -11.45 1.11
N LEU A 128 -3.64 -12.09 0.14
CA LEU A 128 -4.49 -13.27 0.38
C LEU A 128 -3.68 -14.45 0.94
N ALA A 129 -2.47 -14.69 0.42
CA ALA A 129 -1.60 -15.72 0.95
C ALA A 129 -1.18 -15.43 2.41
N ALA A 130 -0.86 -14.18 2.74
CA ALA A 130 -0.56 -13.73 4.09
C ALA A 130 -1.76 -13.93 5.03
N LEU A 131 -2.96 -13.54 4.59
CA LEU A 131 -4.21 -13.75 5.33
C LEU A 131 -4.45 -15.22 5.63
N GLY A 132 -4.14 -16.12 4.69
CA GLY A 132 -4.23 -17.57 4.90
C GLY A 132 -3.31 -18.07 6.04
N VAL A 133 -2.12 -17.50 6.22
CA VAL A 133 -1.23 -17.81 7.37
C VAL A 133 -1.81 -17.24 8.65
N LEU A 134 -2.25 -15.99 8.62
CA LEU A 134 -2.83 -15.29 9.76
C LEU A 134 -4.07 -16.03 10.31
N VAL A 135 -5.01 -16.39 9.44
CA VAL A 135 -6.26 -17.10 9.76
C VAL A 135 -6.02 -18.50 10.29
N ARG A 136 -4.97 -19.20 9.82
CA ARG A 136 -4.51 -20.47 10.41
C ARG A 136 -3.89 -20.23 11.78
N GLY A 137 -3.08 -19.18 11.90
CA GLY A 137 -2.44 -18.78 13.15
C GLY A 137 -3.42 -18.41 14.25
N ILE A 138 -4.60 -17.83 13.96
CA ILE A 138 -5.66 -17.50 14.95
C ILE A 138 -6.24 -18.75 15.63
N GLY A 139 -6.14 -19.93 15.00
CA GLY A 139 -6.73 -21.18 15.49
C GLY A 139 -8.26 -21.23 15.32
N ALA A 140 -8.83 -22.42 15.50
CA ALA A 140 -10.27 -22.63 15.46
C ALA A 140 -10.98 -22.03 16.71
N GLY A 141 -12.30 -21.87 16.64
CA GLY A 141 -13.14 -21.45 17.77
C GLY A 141 -14.00 -20.21 17.51
N PRO A 142 -14.92 -19.89 18.43
CA PRO A 142 -15.81 -18.73 18.32
C PRO A 142 -14.99 -17.43 18.23
N GLY A 143 -15.47 -16.48 17.41
CA GLY A 143 -14.80 -15.20 17.20
C GLY A 143 -13.62 -15.22 16.22
N ARG A 144 -13.22 -16.37 15.65
CA ARG A 144 -12.13 -16.47 14.66
C ARG A 144 -12.29 -15.50 13.49
N VAL A 145 -13.48 -15.47 12.90
CA VAL A 145 -13.79 -14.61 11.75
C VAL A 145 -13.68 -13.13 12.14
N LEU A 146 -14.23 -12.75 13.30
CA LEU A 146 -14.14 -11.38 13.81
C LEU A 146 -12.68 -10.97 14.06
N THR A 147 -11.86 -11.82 14.68
CA THR A 147 -10.43 -11.55 14.87
C THR A 147 -9.69 -11.42 13.54
N ALA A 148 -9.99 -12.27 12.55
CA ALA A 148 -9.38 -12.19 11.23
C ALA A 148 -9.75 -10.89 10.50
N ILE A 149 -11.02 -10.48 10.55
CA ILE A 149 -11.50 -9.22 9.96
C ILE A 149 -10.84 -8.03 10.66
N ALA A 150 -10.77 -8.03 12.00
CA ALA A 150 -10.14 -6.96 12.76
C ALA A 150 -8.64 -6.83 12.42
N PHE A 151 -7.93 -7.95 12.30
CA PHE A 151 -6.54 -7.95 11.91
C PHE A 151 -6.34 -7.46 10.47
N MET A 152 -7.21 -7.90 9.55
CA MET A 152 -7.21 -7.45 8.16
C MET A 152 -7.43 -5.93 8.08
N ALA A 153 -8.37 -5.39 8.86
CA ALA A 153 -8.64 -3.96 8.93
C ALA A 153 -7.41 -3.17 9.40
N VAL A 154 -6.71 -3.64 10.44
CA VAL A 154 -5.45 -3.01 10.90
C VAL A 154 -4.38 -3.05 9.83
N PHE A 155 -4.16 -4.19 9.19
CA PHE A 155 -3.16 -4.29 8.12
C PHE A 155 -3.49 -3.39 6.94
N PHE A 156 -4.77 -3.30 6.55
CA PHE A 156 -5.20 -2.44 5.46
C PHE A 156 -5.04 -0.96 5.81
N ALA A 157 -5.42 -0.55 7.02
CA ALA A 157 -5.26 0.82 7.48
C ALA A 157 -3.78 1.22 7.58
N VAL A 158 -2.97 0.45 8.31
CA VAL A 158 -1.54 0.74 8.54
C VAL A 158 -0.74 0.60 7.25
N GLY A 159 -0.95 -0.49 6.50
CA GLY A 159 -0.28 -0.74 5.23
C GLY A 159 -0.66 0.29 4.17
N GLY A 160 -1.93 0.70 4.11
CA GLY A 160 -2.39 1.78 3.24
C GLY A 160 -1.75 3.13 3.56
N GLN A 161 -1.65 3.49 4.85
CA GLN A 161 -0.96 4.71 5.28
C GLN A 161 0.55 4.65 5.01
N ALA A 162 1.20 3.52 5.29
CA ALA A 162 2.62 3.33 4.96
C ALA A 162 2.85 3.44 3.44
N ALA A 163 1.98 2.81 2.64
CA ALA A 163 2.01 2.93 1.19
C ALA A 163 1.76 4.35 0.70
N TRP A 164 0.95 5.14 1.41
CA TRP A 164 0.66 6.54 1.09
C TRP A 164 1.85 7.45 1.35
N ILE A 165 2.48 7.32 2.52
CA ILE A 165 3.67 8.09 2.91
C ILE A 165 4.85 7.78 1.98
N LEU A 166 4.98 6.52 1.56
CA LEU A 166 6.04 6.09 0.65
C LEU A 166 5.71 6.26 -0.84
N ARG A 167 4.62 6.93 -1.26
CA ARG A 167 4.48 7.26 -2.69
C ARG A 167 5.56 8.29 -3.10
N PRO A 168 6.15 8.18 -4.30
CA PRO A 168 5.90 7.18 -5.34
C PRO A 168 6.77 5.90 -5.20
N TYR A 169 6.18 4.75 -5.53
CA TYR A 169 6.88 3.47 -5.75
C TYR A 169 7.23 3.26 -7.23
N LEU A 170 6.43 3.86 -8.11
CA LEU A 170 6.63 3.97 -9.54
C LEU A 170 6.71 5.46 -9.86
N GLY A 171 7.88 5.97 -10.25
CA GLY A 171 7.98 7.33 -10.77
C GLY A 171 7.15 7.46 -12.06
N ARG A 172 6.55 8.62 -12.35
CA ARG A 172 5.84 8.90 -13.63
C ARG A 172 6.79 9.27 -14.76
N PRO A 173 6.73 8.69 -15.99
CA PRO A 173 7.75 8.88 -17.04
C PRO A 173 8.12 10.35 -17.36
N SER A 174 7.22 11.28 -17.06
CA SER A 174 7.41 12.74 -17.27
C SER A 174 8.17 13.49 -16.16
N GLU A 175 8.47 12.85 -15.02
CA GLU A 175 9.15 13.50 -13.87
C GLU A 175 10.67 13.26 -13.90
N LYS A 176 11.45 14.36 -14.04
CA LYS A 176 12.92 14.38 -14.11
C LYS A 176 13.63 14.02 -12.80
N THR A 177 12.95 14.11 -11.67
CA THR A 177 13.50 13.80 -10.34
C THR A 177 12.44 13.08 -9.52
N VAL A 178 12.72 11.86 -9.05
CA VAL A 178 11.80 11.10 -8.19
C VAL A 178 12.09 11.46 -6.73
N PRO A 179 11.24 12.24 -6.05
CA PRO A 179 11.48 12.60 -4.65
C PRO A 179 11.38 11.37 -3.73
N PHE A 180 12.28 11.28 -2.74
CA PHE A 180 12.29 10.15 -1.79
C PHE A 180 11.01 10.11 -0.94
N LEU A 181 10.45 11.29 -0.64
CA LEU A 181 9.20 11.51 0.09
C LEU A 181 8.44 12.63 -0.63
N ARG A 182 7.14 12.45 -0.83
CA ARG A 182 6.26 13.53 -1.30
C ARG A 182 6.02 14.53 -0.16
N ALA A 183 5.79 15.80 -0.48
CA ALA A 183 5.15 16.73 0.46
C ALA A 183 3.75 16.20 0.84
N ARG A 184 3.35 16.36 2.10
CA ARG A 184 2.11 15.79 2.66
C ARG A 184 0.87 16.52 2.09
N GLU A 185 0.29 16.01 1.01
CA GLU A 185 -0.92 16.56 0.35
C GLU A 185 -2.24 15.87 0.78
N GLY A 186 -2.23 15.02 1.82
CA GLY A 186 -3.42 14.36 2.38
C GLY A 186 -3.10 13.01 3.02
N SER A 187 -4.08 12.34 3.64
CA SER A 187 -3.92 10.99 4.22
C SER A 187 -4.66 9.90 3.43
N PHE A 188 -4.24 8.64 3.56
CA PHE A 188 -4.94 7.50 2.93
C PHE A 188 -6.39 7.37 3.42
N SER A 189 -6.65 7.72 4.67
CA SER A 189 -7.99 7.78 5.25
C SER A 189 -8.87 8.82 4.55
N ASP A 190 -8.34 10.00 4.23
CA ASP A 190 -9.10 11.02 3.50
C ASP A 190 -9.46 10.54 2.10
N ALA A 191 -8.52 9.88 1.42
CA ALA A 191 -8.75 9.30 0.10
C ALA A 191 -9.77 8.15 0.12
N LEU A 192 -9.73 7.29 1.15
CA LEU A 192 -10.72 6.23 1.37
C LEU A 192 -12.11 6.82 1.62
N VAL A 193 -12.24 7.76 2.56
CA VAL A 193 -13.52 8.39 2.90
C VAL A 193 -14.09 9.12 1.69
N ARG A 194 -13.27 9.85 0.94
CA ARG A 194 -13.68 10.51 -0.30
C ARG A 194 -14.14 9.48 -1.33
N SER A 195 -13.38 8.41 -1.56
CA SER A 195 -13.77 7.36 -2.52
C SER A 195 -15.08 6.66 -2.13
N PHE A 196 -15.28 6.38 -0.84
CA PHE A 196 -16.53 5.80 -0.33
C PHE A 196 -17.71 6.78 -0.46
N ARG A 197 -17.52 8.06 -0.15
CA ARG A 197 -18.56 9.10 -0.35
C ARG A 197 -18.92 9.24 -1.82
N SER A 198 -17.93 9.33 -2.71
CA SER A 198 -18.16 9.41 -4.15
C SER A 198 -18.86 8.16 -4.70
N ALA A 199 -18.53 6.97 -4.20
CA ALA A 199 -19.23 5.73 -4.57
C ALA A 199 -20.70 5.70 -4.08
N LEU A 200 -21.01 6.42 -3.00
CA LEU A 200 -22.37 6.65 -2.51
C LEU A 200 -23.07 7.84 -3.19
N GLY A 201 -22.46 8.45 -4.21
CA GLY A 201 -23.00 9.61 -4.93
C GLY A 201 -22.90 10.93 -4.17
N ILE A 202 -22.16 10.97 -3.06
CA ILE A 202 -21.92 12.17 -2.26
C ILE A 202 -20.60 12.79 -2.74
N TYR A 203 -20.70 13.83 -3.56
CA TYR A 203 -19.57 14.64 -4.01
C TYR A 203 -19.48 15.89 -3.13
N ASP A 204 -18.27 16.25 -2.69
CA ASP A 204 -18.04 17.54 -2.03
C ASP A 204 -17.94 18.61 -3.13
N ASP A 205 -19.07 19.21 -3.52
CA ASP A 205 -19.17 20.25 -4.56
C ASP A 205 -18.61 21.63 -4.11
N GLY A 206 -17.79 21.68 -3.08
CA GLY A 206 -17.49 22.92 -2.33
C GLY A 206 -16.03 23.33 -2.22
N CYS A 207 -15.08 22.65 -2.87
CA CYS A 207 -13.69 23.14 -2.86
C CYS A 207 -13.51 24.13 -4.01
N PRO A 208 -13.32 25.45 -3.76
CA PRO A 208 -12.95 26.36 -4.83
C PRO A 208 -11.65 25.85 -5.48
N PRO A 209 -11.47 26.02 -6.80
CA PRO A 209 -10.27 25.57 -7.49
C PRO A 209 -9.03 26.08 -6.77
N HIS A 210 -8.03 25.20 -6.57
CA HIS A 210 -6.74 25.66 -6.08
C HIS A 210 -6.23 26.73 -7.06
N ALA A 211 -5.52 27.74 -6.58
CA ALA A 211 -5.03 28.84 -7.44
C ALA A 211 -4.23 28.34 -8.67
N ASP A 212 -3.69 27.12 -8.61
CA ASP A 212 -2.97 26.45 -9.69
C ASP A 212 -3.89 25.84 -10.78
N ASP A 213 -5.19 25.61 -10.53
CA ASP A 213 -6.17 25.10 -11.52
C ASP A 213 -6.50 26.16 -12.59
N TYR A 214 -6.47 27.45 -12.23
CA TYR A 214 -6.60 28.55 -13.21
C TYR A 214 -5.41 28.62 -14.18
N ARG A 215 -4.29 27.96 -13.85
CA ARG A 215 -3.13 27.85 -14.74
C ARG A 215 -3.33 26.82 -15.86
N TYR A 216 -4.34 25.95 -15.75
CA TYR A 216 -4.64 24.87 -16.70
C TYR A 216 -6.05 24.94 -17.32
N GLY A 217 -6.70 26.10 -17.30
CA GLY A 217 -7.83 26.39 -18.20
C GLY A 217 -9.24 26.25 -17.61
N TYR A 218 -9.40 26.30 -16.29
CA TYR A 218 -10.73 26.58 -15.71
C TYR A 218 -11.04 28.08 -15.76
N PRO A 219 -12.23 28.51 -16.24
CA PRO A 219 -12.59 29.92 -16.29
C PRO A 219 -12.64 30.54 -14.89
N SER A 220 -12.15 31.77 -14.76
CA SER A 220 -12.18 32.49 -13.49
C SER A 220 -13.57 33.04 -13.20
N PRO A 221 -14.10 32.91 -11.96
CA PRO A 221 -15.45 33.41 -11.62
C PRO A 221 -15.55 34.94 -11.62
N HIS A 222 -14.46 35.66 -11.91
CA HIS A 222 -14.43 37.12 -11.94
C HIS A 222 -14.62 37.73 -13.35
N GLU A 223 -14.77 36.92 -14.41
CA GLU A 223 -14.91 37.43 -15.78
C GLU A 223 -16.35 37.54 -16.30
N GLU A 224 -17.36 36.99 -15.60
CA GLU A 224 -18.76 37.08 -16.03
C GLU A 224 -19.43 38.46 -15.81
N GLY A 225 -18.68 39.45 -15.31
CA GLY A 225 -19.20 40.80 -15.02
C GLY A 225 -19.01 41.87 -16.10
N ALA A 226 -18.35 41.57 -17.23
CA ALA A 226 -17.91 42.62 -18.15
C ALA A 226 -18.05 42.25 -19.65
N ALA A 227 -19.25 41.86 -20.09
CA ALA A 227 -19.58 41.84 -21.52
C ALA A 227 -21.11 41.91 -21.71
N GLY A 228 -21.66 43.13 -21.66
CA GLY A 228 -23.09 43.34 -21.87
C GLY A 228 -23.50 44.80 -21.87
N ASP A 229 -22.85 45.63 -22.69
CA ASP A 229 -23.52 46.82 -23.24
C ASP A 229 -22.78 47.30 -24.50
N GLY A 230 -23.33 46.96 -25.66
CA GLY A 230 -22.96 47.50 -26.96
C GLY A 230 -24.24 47.97 -27.65
N PRO A 231 -24.29 49.19 -28.22
CA PRO A 231 -25.54 49.80 -28.62
C PRO A 231 -26.11 49.17 -29.88
N ALA A 232 -27.45 49.05 -29.90
CA ALA A 232 -28.24 48.63 -31.03
C ALA A 232 -28.09 49.60 -32.21
N GLU A 233 -27.64 49.08 -33.35
CA GLU A 233 -27.61 49.78 -34.62
C GLU A 233 -28.91 49.49 -35.39
N GLY A 234 -29.67 50.54 -35.71
CA GLY A 234 -30.79 50.47 -36.64
C GLY A 234 -31.85 51.56 -36.46
N GLU A 235 -31.67 52.72 -37.12
CA GLU A 235 -32.68 53.35 -37.99
C GLU A 235 -32.19 54.71 -38.54
N ARG A 236 -32.10 54.76 -39.88
CA ARG A 236 -32.18 55.92 -40.81
C ARG A 236 -30.98 56.86 -40.97
#